data_AF-A0A973X7P5-F1
#
_entry.id   AF-A0A973X7P5-F1
#
_cell.length_a   1.000
_cell.length_b   1.000
_cell.length_c   1.000
_cell.angle_alpha   90.00
_cell.angle_beta   90.00
_cell.angle_gamma   90.00
#
_symmetry.space_group_name_H-M   'P 1'
#
loop_
_entity.id
_entity.type
_entity.pdbx_description
1 polymer ?
#
loop_
_entity_poly.entity_id
_entity_poly.type
_entity_poly.pdbx_seq_one_letter_code
_entity_poly.pdbx_strand_id
1 'polypeptide(L)'
;MNALSTADYAALNTDQVRALTTDQLRSLSNNFIAALTTADIKALTTDQVKKGLTTDQVIALTTGQVASLTTDQVQKGLTTDQIKAMETRDVAALTTAGVQALTTDQVSKGLTTDQ
;
A
#
# COMPACT_ATOMS: atom_id res chain seq x y z
N MET A 1 0.43 -20.57 -12.78
CA MET A 1 -0.39 -19.39 -12.41
C MET A 1 -0.54 -18.57 -13.68
N ASN A 2 -1.73 -18.57 -14.30
CA ASN A 2 -1.98 -17.72 -15.47
C ASN A 2 -1.91 -16.27 -15.02
N ALA A 3 -0.96 -15.50 -15.56
CA ALA A 3 -0.93 -14.06 -15.38
C ALA A 3 -2.26 -13.52 -15.89
N LEU A 4 -3.03 -12.89 -15.00
CA LEU A 4 -4.21 -12.12 -15.37
C LEU A 4 -3.77 -11.07 -16.41
N SER A 5 -4.53 -10.89 -17.48
CA SER A 5 -4.19 -9.90 -18.49
C SER A 5 -4.44 -8.49 -17.95
N THR A 6 -3.79 -7.47 -18.54
CA THR A 6 -4.05 -6.06 -18.19
C THR A 6 -5.52 -5.65 -18.35
N ALA A 7 -6.28 -6.36 -19.21
CA ALA A 7 -7.70 -6.15 -19.40
C ALA A 7 -8.56 -6.75 -18.27
N ASP A 8 -8.17 -7.92 -17.74
CA ASP A 8 -8.85 -8.54 -16.59
C ASP A 8 -8.70 -7.67 -15.34
N TYR A 9 -7.57 -6.97 -15.24
CA TYR A 9 -7.22 -6.07 -14.15
C TYR A 9 -7.98 -4.73 -14.17
N ALA A 10 -8.22 -4.15 -15.35
CA ALA A 10 -9.01 -2.91 -15.49
C ALA A 10 -10.52 -3.10 -15.19
N ALA A 11 -10.99 -4.36 -15.17
CA ALA A 11 -12.36 -4.73 -14.86
C ALA A 11 -12.57 -5.17 -13.40
N LEU A 12 -11.51 -5.15 -12.56
CA LEU A 12 -11.66 -5.54 -11.16
C LEU A 12 -12.45 -4.47 -10.41
N ASN A 13 -13.53 -4.91 -9.78
CA ASN A 13 -14.16 -4.14 -8.73
C ASN A 13 -13.42 -4.31 -7.39
N THR A 14 -13.75 -3.48 -6.42
CA THR A 14 -13.10 -3.43 -5.11
C THR A 14 -13.16 -4.76 -4.34
N ASP A 15 -14.23 -5.55 -4.49
CA ASP A 15 -14.33 -6.87 -3.86
C ASP A 15 -13.35 -7.86 -4.48
N GLN A 16 -13.14 -7.78 -5.79
CA GLN A 16 -12.16 -8.62 -6.48
C GLN A 16 -10.72 -8.22 -6.13
N VAL A 17 -10.44 -6.92 -5.92
CA VAL A 17 -9.14 -6.48 -5.39
C VAL A 17 -8.91 -7.07 -4.00
N ARG A 18 -9.92 -7.03 -3.12
CA ARG A 18 -9.84 -7.63 -1.78
C ARG A 18 -9.66 -9.14 -1.83
N ALA A 19 -10.13 -9.83 -2.87
CA ALA A 19 -9.98 -11.26 -3.05
C ALA A 19 -8.59 -11.70 -3.56
N LEU A 20 -7.73 -10.77 -4.01
CA LEU A 20 -6.39 -11.11 -4.48
C LEU A 20 -5.54 -11.76 -3.39
N THR A 21 -4.81 -12.82 -3.72
CA THR A 21 -3.81 -13.35 -2.79
C THR A 21 -2.62 -12.40 -2.67
N THR A 22 -1.81 -12.55 -1.62
CA THR A 22 -0.57 -11.77 -1.47
C THR A 22 0.38 -12.00 -2.64
N ASP A 23 0.46 -13.21 -3.17
CA ASP A 23 1.35 -13.53 -4.30
C ASP A 23 0.86 -12.90 -5.61
N GLN A 24 -0.46 -12.87 -5.83
CA GLN A 24 -1.05 -12.16 -6.96
C GLN A 24 -0.79 -10.65 -6.84
N LEU A 25 -0.97 -10.07 -5.66
CA LEU A 25 -0.70 -8.65 -5.41
C LEU A 25 0.77 -8.29 -5.67
N ARG A 26 1.72 -9.12 -5.21
CA ARG A 26 3.16 -8.94 -5.48
C ARG A 26 3.51 -9.01 -6.96
N SER A 27 2.74 -9.77 -7.74
CA SER A 27 2.97 -9.92 -9.18
C SER A 27 2.45 -8.75 -10.01
N LEU A 28 1.69 -7.82 -9.41
CA LEU A 28 1.16 -6.66 -10.11
C LEU A 28 2.27 -5.67 -10.47
N SER A 29 2.19 -5.12 -11.68
CA SER A 29 3.11 -4.04 -12.08
C SER A 29 2.88 -2.77 -11.26
N ASN A 30 3.92 -1.95 -11.10
CA ASN A 30 3.85 -0.65 -10.43
C ASN A 30 2.81 0.28 -11.07
N ASN A 31 2.70 0.28 -12.40
CA ASN A 31 1.69 1.05 -13.12
C ASN A 31 0.26 0.65 -12.72
N PHE A 32 0.04 -0.64 -12.44
CA PHE A 32 -1.26 -1.11 -12.00
C PHE A 32 -1.55 -0.71 -10.56
N ILE A 33 -0.55 -0.77 -9.67
CA ILE A 33 -0.69 -0.27 -8.30
C ILE A 33 -1.06 1.22 -8.30
N ALA A 34 -0.39 2.03 -9.13
CA ALA A 34 -0.71 3.45 -9.29
C ALA A 34 -2.12 3.70 -9.87
N ALA A 35 -2.69 2.74 -10.60
CA ALA A 35 -4.03 2.84 -11.19
C ALA A 35 -5.16 2.42 -10.24
N LEU A 36 -4.85 1.78 -9.10
CA LEU A 36 -5.87 1.40 -8.11
C LEU A 36 -6.60 2.64 -7.58
N THR A 37 -7.90 2.54 -7.36
CA THR A 37 -8.64 3.64 -6.74
C THR A 37 -8.35 3.71 -5.25
N THR A 38 -8.66 4.85 -4.62
CA THR A 38 -8.57 4.98 -3.15
C THR A 38 -9.54 4.04 -2.42
N ALA A 39 -10.65 3.63 -3.05
CA ALA A 39 -11.55 2.63 -2.52
C ALA A 39 -10.89 1.24 -2.51
N ASP A 40 -10.15 0.89 -3.56
CA ASP A 40 -9.41 -0.37 -3.66
C ASP A 40 -8.31 -0.44 -2.62
N ILE A 41 -7.55 0.66 -2.44
CA ILE A 41 -6.52 0.75 -1.39
C ILE A 41 -7.12 0.55 -0.01
N LYS A 42 -8.26 1.19 0.31
CA LYS A 42 -8.96 0.99 1.59
C LYS A 42 -9.48 -0.43 1.79
N ALA A 43 -9.81 -1.14 0.72
CA ALA A 43 -10.34 -2.49 0.77
C ALA A 43 -9.26 -3.56 0.98
N LEU A 44 -7.98 -3.25 0.71
CA LEU A 44 -6.88 -4.16 0.99
C LEU A 44 -6.85 -4.52 2.47
N THR A 45 -6.74 -5.82 2.75
CA THR A 45 -6.53 -6.30 4.12
C THR A 45 -5.14 -5.90 4.62
N THR A 46 -4.96 -5.87 5.94
CA THR A 46 -3.64 -5.61 6.55
C THR A 46 -2.59 -6.64 6.12
N ASP A 47 -2.98 -7.91 5.92
CA ASP A 47 -2.08 -8.95 5.40
C ASP A 47 -1.68 -8.71 3.95
N GLN A 48 -2.59 -8.25 3.09
CA GLN A 48 -2.28 -7.86 1.71
C GLN A 48 -1.32 -6.67 1.67
N VAL A 49 -1.55 -5.63 2.49
CA VAL A 49 -0.61 -4.50 2.59
C VAL A 49 0.76 -4.98 3.08
N LYS A 50 0.79 -5.79 4.14
CA LYS A 50 2.04 -6.22 4.80
C LYS A 50 2.91 -7.16 3.99
N LYS A 51 2.30 -8.13 3.33
CA LYS A 51 3.01 -9.24 2.67
C LYS A 51 2.91 -9.15 1.15
N GLY A 52 1.83 -8.54 0.66
CA GLY A 52 1.48 -8.47 -0.75
C GLY A 52 2.05 -7.26 -1.48
N LEU A 53 2.30 -6.13 -0.81
CA LEU A 53 2.97 -4.98 -1.43
C LEU A 53 4.49 -5.06 -1.26
N THR A 54 5.23 -4.96 -2.36
CA THR A 54 6.69 -4.77 -2.32
C THR A 54 7.04 -3.31 -2.03
N THR A 55 8.31 -3.03 -1.71
CA THR A 55 8.80 -1.65 -1.56
C THR A 55 8.65 -0.85 -2.84
N ASP A 56 8.91 -1.46 -4.01
CA ASP A 56 8.75 -0.80 -5.31
C ASP A 56 7.28 -0.46 -5.61
N GLN A 57 6.36 -1.32 -5.19
CA GLN A 57 4.93 -1.06 -5.31
C GLN A 57 4.45 0.02 -4.32
N VAL A 58 5.05 0.10 -3.12
CA VAL A 58 4.79 1.20 -2.18
C VAL A 58 5.27 2.53 -2.74
N ILE A 59 6.45 2.58 -3.36
CA ILE A 59 6.95 3.77 -4.09
C ILE A 59 6.00 4.14 -5.24
N ALA A 60 5.36 3.17 -5.87
CA ALA A 60 4.43 3.41 -6.97
C ALA A 60 3.06 3.95 -6.54
N LEU A 61 2.75 3.96 -5.23
CA LEU A 61 1.51 4.56 -4.74
C LEU A 61 1.51 6.06 -5.01
N THR A 62 0.36 6.58 -5.37
CA THR A 62 0.14 8.02 -5.42
C THR A 62 -0.09 8.58 -4.02
N THR A 63 0.21 9.87 -3.82
CA THR A 63 -0.07 10.57 -2.56
C THR A 63 -1.53 10.48 -2.13
N GLY A 64 -2.46 10.48 -3.09
CA GLY A 64 -3.90 10.31 -2.83
C GLY A 64 -4.27 8.91 -2.33
N GLN A 65 -3.58 7.88 -2.84
CA GLN A 65 -3.73 6.50 -2.34
C GLN A 65 -3.15 6.36 -0.93
N VAL A 66 -1.98 6.95 -0.67
CA VAL A 66 -1.36 6.94 0.67
C VAL A 66 -2.23 7.66 1.70
N ALA A 67 -2.77 8.83 1.35
CA ALA A 67 -3.72 9.56 2.20
C ALA A 67 -5.02 8.78 2.47
N SER A 68 -5.34 7.79 1.64
CA SER A 68 -6.53 6.96 1.77
C SER A 68 -6.34 5.74 2.69
N LEU A 69 -5.10 5.40 3.07
CA LEU A 69 -4.81 4.28 3.96
C LEU A 69 -5.56 4.43 5.29
N THR A 70 -6.15 3.33 5.74
CA THR A 70 -6.81 3.27 7.05
C THR A 70 -5.78 3.20 8.18
N THR A 71 -6.17 3.57 9.40
CA THR A 71 -5.29 3.48 10.58
C THR A 71 -4.83 2.05 10.86
N ASP A 72 -5.67 1.05 10.60
CA ASP A 72 -5.29 -0.37 10.73
C ASP A 72 -4.25 -0.78 9.69
N GLN A 73 -4.37 -0.31 8.45
CA GLN A 73 -3.37 -0.57 7.40
C GLN A 73 -2.05 0.14 7.72
N VAL A 74 -2.08 1.36 8.22
CA VAL A 74 -0.86 2.07 8.66
C VAL A 74 -0.22 1.33 9.83
N GLN A 75 -0.97 1.01 10.89
CA GLN A 75 -0.42 0.41 12.11
C GLN A 75 0.03 -1.04 11.94
N LYS A 76 -0.75 -1.87 11.24
CA LYS A 76 -0.56 -3.34 11.20
C LYS A 76 -0.17 -3.84 9.82
N GLY A 77 -0.50 -3.08 8.77
CA GLY A 77 -0.22 -3.40 7.38
C GLY A 77 1.18 -2.97 6.96
N LEU A 78 1.58 -1.72 7.20
CA LEU A 78 2.89 -1.24 6.74
C LEU A 78 4.04 -1.81 7.58
N THR A 79 5.01 -2.43 6.91
CA THR A 79 6.28 -2.83 7.53
C THR A 79 7.25 -1.65 7.64
N THR A 80 8.28 -1.78 8.47
CA THR A 80 9.35 -0.77 8.55
C THR A 80 10.06 -0.58 7.21
N ASP A 81 10.26 -1.66 6.45
CA ASP A 81 10.92 -1.59 5.13
C ASP A 81 10.03 -0.87 4.10
N GLN A 82 8.72 -1.09 4.14
CA GLN A 82 7.76 -0.37 3.30
C GLN A 82 7.71 1.11 3.65
N ILE A 83 7.70 1.47 4.94
CA ILE A 83 7.73 2.89 5.38
C ILE A 83 9.05 3.55 4.95
N LYS A 84 10.18 2.85 5.09
CA LYS A 84 11.48 3.35 4.66
C LYS A 84 11.54 3.63 3.16
N ALA A 85 10.78 2.86 2.36
CA ALA A 85 10.68 3.07 0.92
C ALA A 85 9.73 4.21 0.52
N MET A 86 8.87 4.72 1.42
CA MET A 86 7.96 5.83 1.09
C MET A 86 8.73 7.11 0.78
N GLU A 87 8.27 7.86 -0.22
CA GLU A 87 8.82 9.18 -0.54
C GLU A 87 8.38 10.21 0.52
N THR A 88 9.16 11.28 0.72
CA THR A 88 8.81 12.39 1.64
C THR A 88 7.39 12.92 1.42
N ARG A 89 6.97 13.05 0.16
CA ARG A 89 5.63 13.55 -0.19
C ARG A 89 4.50 12.62 0.28
N ASP A 90 4.76 11.32 0.33
CA ASP A 90 3.78 10.31 0.73
C ASP A 90 3.66 10.27 2.26
N VAL A 91 4.79 10.37 2.95
CA VAL A 91 4.80 10.50 4.42
C VAL A 91 4.07 11.78 4.85
N ALA A 92 4.28 12.89 4.13
CA ALA A 92 3.55 14.13 4.36
C ALA A 92 2.03 14.03 4.05
N ALA A 93 1.63 13.07 3.20
CA ALA A 93 0.24 12.82 2.86
C ALA A 93 -0.50 11.94 3.89
N LEU A 94 0.20 11.34 4.85
CA LEU A 94 -0.43 10.60 5.94
C LEU A 94 -1.34 11.52 6.75
N THR A 95 -2.57 11.07 6.98
CA THR A 95 -3.51 11.80 7.83
C THR A 95 -3.01 11.86 9.27
N THR A 96 -3.47 12.84 10.06
CA THR A 96 -3.15 12.94 11.49
C THR A 96 -3.46 11.64 12.24
N ALA A 97 -4.59 11.00 11.91
CA ALA A 97 -4.97 9.71 12.50
C ALA A 97 -4.01 8.58 12.08
N GLY A 98 -3.55 8.58 10.83
CA GLY A 98 -2.52 7.65 10.35
C GLY A 98 -1.19 7.83 11.08
N VAL A 99 -0.72 9.07 11.25
CA VAL A 99 0.50 9.37 12.01
C VAL A 99 0.38 8.92 13.47
N GLN A 100 -0.77 9.17 14.11
CA GLN A 100 -1.04 8.69 15.48
C GLN A 100 -1.10 7.17 15.59
N ALA A 101 -1.44 6.46 14.52
CA ALA A 101 -1.52 5.00 14.49
C ALA A 101 -0.15 4.31 14.34
N LEU A 102 0.89 5.06 13.96
CA LEU A 102 2.25 4.52 13.82
C LEU A 102 2.74 3.95 15.16
N THR A 103 3.32 2.76 15.09
CA THR A 103 3.98 2.12 16.23
C THR A 103 5.37 2.71 16.47
N THR A 104 5.92 2.55 17.67
CA THR A 104 7.29 2.95 18.00
C THR A 104 8.32 2.35 17.04
N ASP A 105 8.14 1.09 16.63
CA ASP A 105 9.03 0.44 15.68
C ASP A 105 8.95 1.07 14.28
N GLN A 106 7.75 1.39 13.81
CA GLN A 106 7.56 2.07 12.52
C GLN A 106 8.17 3.47 12.50
N VAL A 107 8.04 4.23 13.60
CA VAL A 107 8.69 5.54 13.72
C VAL A 107 10.21 5.41 13.80
N SER A 108 10.73 4.55 14.68
CA SER A 108 12.18 4.49 14.95
C SER A 108 13.00 3.75 13.90
N LYS A 109 12.39 2.83 13.14
CA LYS A 109 13.08 2.01 12.13
C LYS A 109 12.61 2.26 10.70
N GLY A 110 11.38 2.75 10.54
CA GLY A 110 10.79 3.04 9.23
C GLY A 110 11.05 4.47 8.76
N LEU A 111 11.01 5.46 9.65
CA LEU A 111 11.34 6.84 9.32
C LEU A 111 12.84 7.08 9.52
N THR A 112 13.49 7.60 8.49
CA THR A 112 14.92 7.91 8.45
C THR A 112 15.12 9.37 8.06
N THR A 113 16.36 9.80 7.84
CA THR A 113 16.67 11.15 7.36
C THR A 113 16.39 11.37 5.88
N ASP A 114 16.02 10.31 5.15
CA ASP A 114 15.67 10.40 3.73
C ASP A 114 14.23 10.93 3.53
N GLN A 115 13.40 10.84 4.56
CA GLN A 115 12.07 11.45 4.63
C GLN A 115 12.19 12.91 5.06
#